data_AF-A0A6N2LU97-F1
#
_entry.id   AF-A0A6N2LU97-F1
#
_cell.length_a   1.000
_cell.length_b   1.000
_cell.length_c   1.000
_cell.angle_alpha   90.00
_cell.angle_beta   90.00
_cell.angle_gamma   90.00
#
_symmetry.space_group_name_H-M   'P 1'
#
loop_
_entity.id
_entity.type
_entity.pdbx_description
1 polymer ?
#
loop_
_entity_poly.entity_id
_entity_poly.type
_entity_poly.pdbx_seq_one_letter_code
_entity_poly.pdbx_strand_id
1 'polypeptide(L)'
;MDVLHFLFGVFGNATALFLFLAPTITFKRIIRSKSTEQFSGIPYVMTLLNCLLSAWYGLPFVSKNNILVSTINGAGSVIETIYVVVFIIYAAKKEKGKILGLLTLVLTIFTGVALVSLCASPWQRQEAILWLCCRYLLHYHVWLSTGYHEDSDQD
;
A
#
# COMPACT_ATOMS: atom_id res chain seq x y z
N MET A 1 23.27 7.57 -20.10
CA MET A 1 22.59 6.52 -19.30
C MET A 1 21.40 7.07 -18.54
N ASP A 2 21.46 8.30 -18.00
CA ASP A 2 20.39 8.88 -17.17
C ASP A 2 19.02 9.02 -17.86
N VAL A 3 18.99 9.39 -19.15
CA VAL A 3 17.74 9.50 -19.93
C VAL A 3 17.03 8.15 -20.06
N LEU A 4 17.78 7.06 -20.27
CA LEU A 4 17.23 5.70 -20.33
C LEU A 4 16.64 5.28 -18.99
N HIS A 5 17.35 5.51 -17.88
CA HIS A 5 16.83 5.21 -16.54
C HIS A 5 15.57 6.00 -16.21
N PHE A 6 15.50 7.27 -16.60
CA PHE A 6 14.30 8.09 -16.43
C PHE A 6 13.12 7.55 -17.27
N LEU A 7 13.35 7.22 -18.54
CA LEU A 7 12.32 6.68 -19.43
C LEU A 7 11.76 5.34 -18.90
N PHE A 8 12.64 4.41 -18.53
CA PHE A 8 12.21 3.14 -17.92
C PHE A 8 11.42 3.37 -16.62
N GLY A 9 11.83 4.34 -15.80
CA GLY A 9 11.08 4.73 -14.61
C GLY A 9 9.67 5.26 -14.93
N VAL A 10 9.53 6.11 -15.94
CA VAL A 10 8.22 6.64 -16.38
C VAL A 10 7.32 5.51 -16.89
N PHE A 11 7.83 4.63 -17.75
CA PHE A 11 7.07 3.48 -18.24
C PHE A 11 6.68 2.52 -17.11
N GLY A 12 7.58 2.25 -16.17
CA GLY A 12 7.30 1.44 -14.99
C GLY A 12 6.18 2.04 -14.14
N ASN A 13 6.20 3.35 -13.93
CA ASN A 13 5.15 4.06 -13.20
C ASN A 13 3.79 4.00 -13.93
N ALA A 14 3.77 4.15 -15.26
CA ALA A 14 2.54 4.01 -16.03
C ALA A 14 1.93 2.61 -15.86
N THR A 15 2.74 1.56 -15.98
CA THR A 15 2.29 0.17 -15.78
C THR A 15 1.80 -0.07 -14.34
N ALA A 16 2.50 0.48 -13.34
CA ALA A 16 2.09 0.38 -11.95
C ALA A 16 0.74 1.09 -11.68
N LEU A 17 0.47 2.23 -12.31
CA LEU A 17 -0.85 2.88 -12.22
C LEU A 17 -1.97 1.97 -12.75
N PHE A 18 -1.76 1.29 -13.87
CA PHE A 18 -2.74 0.33 -14.37
C PHE A 18 -2.99 -0.81 -13.38
N LEU A 19 -1.93 -1.28 -12.69
CA LEU A 19 -2.07 -2.30 -11.66
C LEU A 19 -2.90 -1.81 -10.46
N PHE A 20 -2.68 -0.58 -9.98
CA PHE A 20 -3.53 0.04 -8.95
C PHE A 20 -4.98 0.23 -9.39
N LEU A 21 -5.22 0.39 -10.69
CA LEU A 21 -6.58 0.50 -11.23
C LEU A 21 -7.24 -0.87 -11.47
N ALA A 22 -6.51 -1.99 -11.43
CA ALA A 22 -7.08 -3.31 -11.66
C ALA A 22 -8.27 -3.67 -10.74
N PRO A 23 -8.26 -3.34 -9.43
CA PRO A 23 -9.40 -3.59 -8.54
C PRO A 23 -10.64 -2.73 -8.83
N THR A 24 -10.58 -1.76 -9.73
CA THR A 24 -11.72 -0.88 -10.07
C THR A 24 -12.96 -1.68 -10.47
N ILE A 25 -12.78 -2.79 -11.21
CA ILE A 25 -13.90 -3.63 -11.63
C ILE A 25 -14.59 -4.29 -10.43
N THR A 26 -13.80 -4.78 -9.46
CA THR A 26 -14.30 -5.34 -8.20
C THR A 26 -15.06 -4.30 -7.38
N PHE A 27 -14.51 -3.10 -7.23
CA PHE A 27 -15.19 -2.03 -6.48
C PHE A 27 -16.45 -1.51 -7.16
N LYS A 28 -16.48 -1.50 -8.50
CA LYS A 28 -17.71 -1.21 -9.25
C LYS A 28 -18.81 -2.23 -8.94
N ARG A 29 -18.47 -3.52 -8.77
CA ARG A 29 -19.40 -4.55 -8.34
C ARG A 29 -19.91 -4.28 -6.91
N ILE A 30 -19.02 -3.99 -5.96
CA ILE A 30 -19.38 -3.66 -4.57
C ILE A 30 -20.37 -2.49 -4.51
N ILE A 31 -20.11 -1.42 -5.28
CA ILE A 31 -21.01 -0.24 -5.33
C ILE A 31 -22.38 -0.61 -5.89
N ARG A 32 -22.43 -1.48 -6.91
CA ARG A 32 -23.66 -1.93 -7.56
C ARG A 32 -24.46 -2.89 -6.69
N SER A 33 -23.81 -3.85 -6.01
CA SER A 33 -24.45 -4.81 -5.11
C SER A 33 -24.74 -4.23 -3.73
N LYS A 34 -24.20 -3.04 -3.41
CA LYS A 34 -24.33 -2.36 -2.11
C LYS A 34 -23.84 -3.22 -0.95
N SER A 35 -22.95 -4.17 -1.24
CA SER A 35 -22.41 -5.14 -0.30
C SER A 35 -20.98 -5.47 -0.70
N THR A 36 -20.12 -5.70 0.28
CA THR A 36 -18.77 -6.22 0.02
C THR A 36 -18.77 -7.70 -0.36
N GLU A 37 -19.94 -8.36 -0.38
CA GLU A 37 -20.07 -9.79 -0.69
C GLU A 37 -19.07 -10.60 0.17
N GLN A 38 -18.27 -11.48 -0.44
CA GLN A 38 -17.19 -12.23 0.22
C GLN A 38 -15.81 -11.56 0.06
N PHE A 39 -15.74 -10.33 -0.46
CA PHE A 39 -14.47 -9.65 -0.64
C PHE A 39 -13.89 -9.18 0.70
N SER A 40 -12.59 -9.42 0.90
CA SER A 40 -11.85 -8.94 2.07
C SER A 40 -11.29 -7.54 1.86
N GLY A 41 -11.40 -6.68 2.86
CA GLY A 41 -10.85 -5.32 2.86
C GLY A 41 -9.37 -5.25 3.26
N ILE A 42 -8.82 -6.34 3.81
CA ILE A 42 -7.46 -6.40 4.37
C ILE A 42 -6.40 -6.08 3.30
N PRO A 43 -6.44 -6.65 2.09
CA PRO A 43 -5.41 -6.41 1.07
C PRO A 43 -5.26 -4.92 0.71
N TYR A 44 -6.36 -4.16 0.68
CA TYR A 44 -6.32 -2.73 0.34
C TYR A 44 -5.69 -1.89 1.46
N VAL A 45 -5.99 -2.19 2.73
CA VAL A 45 -5.38 -1.49 3.87
C VAL A 45 -3.89 -1.81 3.97
N MET A 46 -3.51 -3.06 3.70
CA MET A 46 -2.11 -3.51 3.73
C MET A 46 -1.32 -2.92 2.56
N THR A 47 -1.93 -2.83 1.38
CA THR A 47 -1.35 -2.15 0.20
C THR A 47 -1.21 -0.65 0.44
N LEU A 48 -2.18 -0.02 1.12
CA LEU A 48 -2.10 1.37 1.53
C LEU A 48 -0.89 1.63 2.43
N LEU A 49 -0.63 0.78 3.44
CA LEU A 49 0.58 0.89 4.27
C LEU A 49 1.85 0.82 3.42
N ASN A 50 1.93 -0.17 2.53
CA ASN A 50 3.08 -0.32 1.64
C ASN A 50 3.29 0.93 0.78
N CYS A 51 2.22 1.46 0.17
CA CYS A 51 2.28 2.68 -0.62
C CYS A 51 2.74 3.88 0.22
N LEU A 52 2.21 4.06 1.43
CA LEU A 52 2.62 5.16 2.30
C LEU A 52 4.11 5.08 2.69
N LEU A 53 4.60 3.89 3.06
CA LEU A 53 6.00 3.66 3.41
C LEU A 53 6.93 3.87 2.20
N SER A 54 6.59 3.31 1.04
CA SER A 54 7.37 3.48 -0.19
C SER A 54 7.34 4.93 -0.69
N ALA A 55 6.21 5.61 -0.56
CA ALA A 55 6.09 7.02 -0.91
C ALA A 55 7.01 7.89 -0.04
N TRP A 56 7.02 7.62 1.27
CA TRP A 56 7.88 8.29 2.24
C TRP A 56 9.37 8.02 1.98
N TYR A 57 9.73 6.76 1.71
CA TYR A 57 11.10 6.38 1.35
C TYR A 57 11.62 7.14 0.12
N GLY A 58 10.78 7.32 -0.91
CA GLY A 58 11.17 7.99 -2.14
C GLY A 58 11.36 9.50 -2.03
N LEU A 59 11.03 10.12 -0.89
CA LEU A 59 11.18 11.56 -0.70
C LEU A 59 12.66 11.97 -0.67
N PRO A 60 13.01 13.14 -1.24
CA PRO A 60 14.41 13.53 -1.47
C PRO A 60 15.21 13.76 -0.18
N PHE A 61 14.53 14.05 0.93
CA PHE A 61 15.14 14.17 2.26
C PHE A 61 15.32 12.83 2.98
N VAL A 62 14.76 11.74 2.44
CA VAL A 62 14.92 10.37 2.95
C VAL A 62 15.89 9.57 2.08
N SER A 63 15.68 9.57 0.77
CA SER A 63 16.50 8.85 -0.20
C SER A 63 16.76 9.70 -1.43
N LYS A 64 18.04 9.86 -1.80
CA LYS A 64 18.43 10.65 -2.98
C LYS A 64 18.04 9.89 -4.26
N ASN A 65 17.57 10.62 -5.28
CA ASN A 65 17.27 10.13 -6.63
C ASN A 65 16.12 9.10 -6.75
N ASN A 66 15.26 8.95 -5.74
CA ASN A 66 14.13 7.99 -5.76
C ASN A 66 12.75 8.65 -5.88
N ILE A 67 12.68 9.87 -6.44
CA ILE A 67 11.44 10.65 -6.50
C ILE A 67 10.33 9.96 -7.32
N LEU A 68 10.70 9.21 -8.37
CA LEU A 68 9.74 8.46 -9.19
C LEU A 68 8.99 7.40 -8.35
N VAL A 69 9.67 6.77 -7.38
CA VAL A 69 9.05 5.82 -6.44
C VAL A 69 8.05 6.54 -5.54
N SER A 70 8.39 7.76 -5.10
CA SER A 70 7.48 8.59 -4.31
C SER A 70 6.21 8.94 -5.08
N THR A 71 6.35 9.34 -6.35
CA THR A 71 5.20 9.75 -7.17
C THR A 71 4.19 8.63 -7.39
N ILE A 72 4.66 7.41 -7.72
CA ILE A 72 3.76 6.29 -8.03
C ILE A 72 3.09 5.72 -6.79
N ASN A 73 3.84 5.58 -5.69
CA ASN A 73 3.28 5.08 -4.44
C ASN A 73 2.39 6.14 -3.77
N GLY A 74 2.66 7.43 -3.99
CA GLY A 74 1.76 8.52 -3.60
C GLY A 74 0.44 8.47 -4.38
N ALA A 75 0.49 8.23 -5.70
CA ALA A 75 -0.73 8.01 -6.48
C ALA A 75 -1.47 6.74 -6.04
N GLY A 76 -0.74 5.64 -5.82
CA GLY A 76 -1.26 4.39 -5.30
C GLY A 76 -1.95 4.56 -3.94
N SER A 77 -1.36 5.32 -3.01
CA SER A 77 -1.98 5.56 -1.69
C SER A 77 -3.30 6.33 -1.80
N VAL A 78 -3.43 7.27 -2.72
CA VAL A 78 -4.71 7.95 -2.99
C VAL A 78 -5.75 6.96 -3.53
N ILE A 79 -5.37 6.11 -4.49
CA ILE A 79 -6.27 5.10 -5.08
C ILE A 79 -6.70 4.08 -4.02
N GLU A 80 -5.76 3.53 -3.26
CA GLU A 80 -6.06 2.56 -2.19
C GLU A 80 -6.90 3.18 -1.07
N THR A 81 -6.70 4.46 -0.75
CA THR A 81 -7.56 5.16 0.22
C THR A 81 -9.01 5.20 -0.28
N ILE A 82 -9.24 5.47 -1.56
CA ILE A 82 -10.60 5.46 -2.15
C ILE A 82 -11.21 4.07 -2.02
N TYR A 83 -10.47 3.01 -2.34
CA TYR A 83 -10.93 1.63 -2.18
C TYR A 83 -11.28 1.29 -0.74
N VAL A 84 -10.43 1.62 0.22
CA VAL A 84 -10.68 1.39 1.66
C VAL A 84 -11.94 2.15 2.11
N VAL A 85 -12.12 3.40 1.69
CA VAL A 85 -13.32 4.19 2.03
C VAL A 85 -14.57 3.55 1.45
N VAL A 86 -14.56 3.17 0.18
CA VAL A 86 -15.70 2.48 -0.45
C VAL A 86 -16.01 1.17 0.27
N PHE A 87 -14.98 0.39 0.63
CA PHE A 87 -15.14 -0.86 1.37
C PHE A 87 -15.82 -0.61 2.73
N ILE A 88 -15.36 0.38 3.50
CA ILE A 88 -15.94 0.73 4.81
C ILE A 88 -17.39 1.20 4.68
N ILE A 89 -17.76 1.89 3.60
CA ILE A 89 -19.14 2.33 3.35
C ILE A 89 -20.06 1.12 3.16
N TYR A 90 -19.66 0.12 2.38
CA TYR A 90 -20.52 -1.00 1.98
C TYR A 90 -20.35 -2.31 2.79
N ALA A 91 -19.35 -2.41 3.66
CA ALA A 91 -19.09 -3.63 4.44
C ALA A 91 -20.18 -3.91 5.50
N ALA A 92 -20.26 -5.15 5.99
CA ALA A 92 -21.08 -5.49 7.16
C ALA A 92 -20.48 -4.91 8.46
N LYS A 93 -21.29 -4.63 9.49
CA LYS A 93 -20.85 -3.99 10.75
C LYS A 93 -19.62 -4.67 11.40
N LYS A 94 -19.60 -6.02 11.39
CA LYS A 94 -18.48 -6.82 11.93
C LYS A 94 -17.18 -6.56 11.16
N GLU A 95 -17.25 -6.61 9.84
CA GLU A 95 -16.09 -6.38 8.96
C GLU A 95 -15.64 -4.92 8.96
N LYS A 96 -16.58 -3.96 9.02
CA LYS A 96 -16.27 -2.53 9.16
C LYS A 96 -15.36 -2.26 10.36
N GLY A 97 -15.71 -2.82 11.54
CA GLY A 97 -14.91 -2.64 12.75
C GLY A 97 -13.49 -3.19 12.60
N LYS A 98 -13.35 -4.38 12.00
CA LYS A 98 -12.06 -5.01 11.72
C LYS A 98 -11.19 -4.14 10.81
N ILE A 99 -11.75 -3.68 9.68
CA ILE A 99 -11.02 -2.86 8.71
C ILE A 99 -10.68 -1.48 9.27
N LEU A 100 -11.58 -0.85 10.04
CA LEU A 100 -11.31 0.45 10.66
C LEU A 100 -10.23 0.35 11.74
N GLY A 101 -10.23 -0.72 12.54
CA GLY A 101 -9.17 -1.01 13.50
C GLY A 101 -7.82 -1.22 12.81
N LEU A 102 -7.80 -2.01 11.73
CA LEU A 102 -6.59 -2.25 10.94
C LEU A 102 -6.07 -0.96 10.28
N LEU A 103 -6.96 -0.12 9.73
CA LEU A 103 -6.61 1.18 9.15
C LEU A 103 -5.97 2.10 10.20
N THR A 104 -6.55 2.16 11.40
CA THR A 104 -6.03 2.96 12.51
C THR A 104 -4.64 2.47 12.94
N LEU A 105 -4.44 1.15 13.03
CA LEU A 105 -3.15 0.55 13.33
C LEU A 105 -2.10 0.93 12.26
N VAL A 106 -2.43 0.76 10.98
CA VAL A 106 -1.56 1.10 9.84
C VAL A 106 -1.16 2.57 9.83
N LEU A 107 -2.11 3.48 10.03
CA LEU A 107 -1.83 4.92 10.08
C LEU A 107 -0.96 5.29 11.29
N THR A 108 -1.16 4.62 12.42
CA THR A 108 -0.32 4.79 13.62
C THR A 108 1.11 4.34 13.37
N ILE A 109 1.31 3.16 12.75
CA ILE A 109 2.63 2.65 12.36
C ILE A 109 3.31 3.62 11.40
N PHE A 110 2.63 4.04 10.34
CA PHE A 110 3.17 4.98 9.36
C PHE A 110 3.57 6.31 10.00
N THR A 111 2.70 6.88 10.85
CA THR A 111 2.99 8.14 11.56
C THR A 111 4.20 7.98 12.49
N GLY A 112 4.30 6.86 13.21
CA GLY A 112 5.47 6.56 14.04
C GLY A 112 6.76 6.50 13.24
N VAL A 113 6.76 5.79 12.10
CA VAL A 113 7.91 5.71 11.19
C VAL A 113 8.27 7.10 10.65
N ALA A 114 7.29 7.89 10.22
CA ALA A 114 7.51 9.24 9.72
C ALA A 114 8.11 10.17 10.79
N LEU A 115 7.57 10.15 12.00
CA LEU A 115 8.07 10.96 13.13
C LEU A 115 9.50 10.57 13.53
N VAL A 116 9.77 9.26 13.71
CA VAL A 116 11.12 8.77 14.01
C VAL A 116 12.08 9.15 12.90
N SER A 117 11.66 9.00 11.63
CA SER A 117 12.48 9.42 10.49
C SER A 117 12.82 10.90 10.60
N LEU A 118 11.85 11.78 10.85
CA LEU A 118 12.07 13.23 10.94
C LEU A 118 13.01 13.63 12.08
N CYS A 119 12.89 12.98 13.24
CA CYS A 119 13.70 13.26 14.43
C CYS A 119 15.09 12.61 14.40
N ALA A 120 15.32 11.61 13.54
CA ALA A 120 16.60 10.92 13.43
C ALA A 120 17.65 11.72 12.63
N SER A 121 18.90 11.57 13.05
CA SER A 121 20.07 12.07 12.31
C SER A 121 20.09 11.48 10.88
N PRO A 122 20.65 12.20 9.88
CA PRO A 122 20.65 11.76 8.48
C PRO A 122 21.21 10.34 8.27
N TRP A 123 22.15 9.93 9.12
CA TRP A 123 22.86 8.66 9.06
C TRP A 123 22.01 7.45 9.52
N GLN A 124 21.07 7.64 10.46
CA GLN A 124 20.18 6.57 10.93
C GLN A 124 18.89 6.44 10.09
N ARG A 125 18.54 7.47 9.31
CA ARG A 125 17.28 7.57 8.55
C ARG A 125 17.19 6.54 7.40
N GLN A 126 18.31 6.24 6.76
CA GLN A 126 18.36 5.39 5.56
C GLN A 126 18.31 3.89 5.89
N GLU A 127 18.99 3.47 6.96
CA GLU A 127 19.05 2.08 7.42
C GLU A 127 17.70 1.59 7.98
N ALA A 128 16.99 2.42 8.77
CA ALA A 128 15.73 2.01 9.40
C ALA A 128 14.60 1.74 8.39
N ILE A 129 14.53 2.55 7.32
CA ILE A 129 13.47 2.44 6.31
C ILE A 129 13.76 1.28 5.36
N LEU A 130 15.03 1.05 4.99
CA LEU A 130 15.42 -0.09 4.17
C LEU A 130 15.13 -1.42 4.88
N TRP A 131 15.41 -1.50 6.19
CA TRP A 131 15.10 -2.69 7.01
C TRP A 131 13.60 -2.95 7.16
N LEU A 132 12.79 -1.91 7.38
CA LEU A 132 11.33 -2.04 7.45
C LEU A 132 10.72 -2.41 6.08
N CYS A 133 11.14 -1.76 5.00
CA CYS A 133 10.66 -2.09 3.64
C CYS A 133 11.07 -3.52 3.23
N CYS A 134 12.31 -3.94 3.43
CA CYS A 134 12.76 -5.29 3.08
C CYS A 134 12.05 -6.37 3.92
N ARG A 135 11.79 -6.12 5.21
CA ARG A 135 11.09 -7.07 6.07
C ARG A 135 9.59 -7.12 5.81
N TYR A 136 8.96 -5.98 5.52
CA TYR A 136 7.55 -5.94 5.13
C TYR A 136 7.34 -6.56 3.74
N LEU A 137 8.23 -6.30 2.76
CA LEU A 137 8.18 -6.94 1.44
C LEU A 137 8.40 -8.45 1.52
N LEU A 138 9.34 -8.94 2.35
CA LEU A 138 9.48 -10.39 2.58
C LEU A 138 8.21 -10.98 3.20
N HIS A 139 7.63 -10.31 4.18
CA HIS A 139 6.42 -10.78 4.85
C HIS A 139 5.19 -10.70 3.92
N TYR A 140 5.10 -9.69 3.05
CA TYR A 140 4.04 -9.54 2.05
C TYR A 140 4.15 -10.60 0.95
N HIS A 141 5.36 -10.90 0.49
CA HIS A 141 5.61 -11.94 -0.51
C HIS A 141 5.32 -13.33 0.07
N VAL A 142 5.68 -13.57 1.33
CA VAL A 142 5.31 -14.79 2.07
C VAL A 142 3.80 -14.84 2.28
N TRP A 143 3.15 -13.75 2.68
CA TRP A 143 1.70 -13.69 2.88
C TRP A 143 0.90 -13.83 1.59
N LEU A 144 1.39 -13.33 0.45
CA LEU A 144 0.82 -13.62 -0.89
C LEU A 144 1.01 -15.09 -1.27
N SER A 145 2.14 -15.70 -0.90
CA SER A 145 2.41 -17.11 -1.15
C SER A 145 1.62 -18.06 -0.24
N THR A 146 1.29 -17.66 1.00
CA THR A 146 0.54 -18.51 1.95
C THR A 146 -0.96 -18.22 1.95
N GLY A 147 -1.36 -16.96 1.76
CA GLY A 147 -2.76 -16.53 1.77
C GLY A 147 -3.57 -16.97 0.54
N TYR A 148 -2.90 -17.40 -0.54
CA TYR A 148 -3.58 -18.03 -1.68
C TYR A 148 -3.98 -19.49 -1.38
N HIS A 149 -3.41 -20.10 -0.33
CA HIS A 149 -3.60 -21.53 -0.06
C HIS A 149 -4.68 -21.82 1.01
N GLU A 150 -5.00 -20.86 1.88
CA GLU A 150 -6.03 -21.04 2.93
C GLU A 150 -7.47 -20.90 2.43
N ASP A 151 -7.70 -20.25 1.28
CA ASP A 151 -9.05 -20.07 0.71
C ASP A 151 -9.49 -21.24 -0.19
N SER A 152 -8.62 -22.23 -0.47
CA SER A 152 -8.96 -23.40 -1.30
C SER A 152 -9.27 -24.69 -0.52
N ASP A 153 -9.11 -24.69 0.81
CA ASP A 153 -9.31 -25.88 1.66
C ASP A 153 -10.58 -25.78 2.55
N GLN A 154 -11.52 -24.88 2.22
CA GLN A 154 -12.83 -24.75 2.89
C GLN A 154 -14.04 -25.16 2.04
N ASP A 155 -13.82 -25.88 0.93
CA ASP A 155 -14.87 -26.59 0.17
C ASP A 155 -14.83 -28.12 0.43
#